data_AF-A0A378QD68-F1
#
_entry.id   AF-A0A378QD68-F1
#
_cell.length_a   1.000
_cell.length_b   1.000
_cell.length_c   1.000
_cell.angle_alpha   90.00
_cell.angle_beta   90.00
_cell.angle_gamma   90.00
#
_symmetry.space_group_name_H-M   'P 1'
#
loop_
_entity.id
_entity.type
_entity.pdbx_description
1 polymer ?
#
loop_
_entity_poly.entity_id
_entity_poly.type
_entity_poly.pdbx_seq_one_letter_code
_entity_poly.pdbx_strand_id
1 'polypeptide(L)'
;MDLAKPKHQVLLSMPNQQVEVDEPTLQLIYKSIKDVADDDGWANLSTLGNHLATIKPDFDTRTYRRAKLSGLLQALDLFEIKLEGSQKFVRKKPSFAKVLKIVHDVIIDYRGLNEWTSINLLAIEIAKRNPDLNPRIFGYQNIQEIIKAIDSKYFELDTDKTQIKLLSIKEK
;
A
#
# COMPACT_ATOMS: atom_id res chain seq x y z
N MET A 1 -37.28 -15.46 -0.91
CA MET A 1 -36.22 -15.93 -1.81
C MET A 1 -35.14 -14.88 -1.79
N ASP A 2 -34.09 -15.21 -1.06
CA ASP A 2 -32.93 -14.39 -0.77
C ASP A 2 -31.87 -14.69 -1.84
N LEU A 3 -31.39 -13.68 -2.55
CA LEU A 3 -30.13 -13.73 -3.27
C LEU A 3 -29.43 -12.38 -3.12
N ALA A 4 -28.52 -12.38 -2.16
CA ALA A 4 -27.65 -11.29 -1.77
C ALA A 4 -26.85 -10.71 -2.95
N LYS A 5 -26.76 -9.38 -2.96
CA LYS A 5 -25.85 -8.60 -3.80
C LYS A 5 -24.39 -8.85 -3.34
N PRO A 6 -23.43 -9.10 -4.23
CA PRO A 6 -22.03 -9.18 -3.83
C PRO A 6 -21.52 -7.81 -3.36
N LYS A 7 -20.91 -7.79 -2.17
CA LYS A 7 -20.21 -6.65 -1.58
C LYS A 7 -18.80 -6.57 -2.18
N HIS A 8 -18.34 -5.33 -2.42
CA HIS A 8 -17.03 -4.89 -2.93
C HIS A 8 -16.96 -4.64 -4.44
N GLN A 9 -17.62 -3.56 -4.86
CA GLN A 9 -17.23 -2.82 -6.05
C GLN A 9 -16.74 -1.45 -5.59
N VAL A 10 -15.43 -1.31 -5.38
CA VAL A 10 -14.79 0.00 -5.22
C VAL A 10 -14.40 0.47 -6.61
N LEU A 11 -15.17 1.42 -7.13
CA LEU A 11 -14.97 2.09 -8.39
C LEU A 11 -13.92 3.21 -8.18
N LEU A 12 -12.70 3.04 -8.70
CA LEU A 12 -11.78 4.16 -8.96
C LEU A 12 -11.27 4.00 -10.39
N SER A 13 -11.63 4.97 -11.23
CA SER A 13 -11.53 4.95 -12.68
C SER A 13 -10.17 5.48 -13.18
N MET A 14 -9.47 4.65 -13.98
CA MET A 14 -8.82 5.04 -15.25
C MET A 14 -8.83 3.82 -16.20
N PRO A 15 -9.00 4.00 -17.53
CA PRO A 15 -9.04 2.91 -18.49
C PRO A 15 -7.61 2.55 -18.95
N ASN A 16 -7.15 1.32 -18.69
CA ASN A 16 -6.69 0.34 -19.71
C ASN A 16 -5.97 -0.86 -19.03
N GLN A 17 -6.52 -2.06 -19.24
CA GLN A 17 -6.04 -3.39 -18.82
C GLN A 17 -6.06 -3.73 -17.32
N GLN A 18 -7.25 -4.09 -16.82
CA GLN A 18 -7.37 -4.92 -15.61
C GLN A 18 -6.62 -6.22 -15.86
N VAL A 19 -5.48 -6.41 -15.18
CA VAL A 19 -4.76 -7.67 -15.20
C VAL A 19 -5.37 -8.55 -14.12
N GLU A 20 -6.06 -9.58 -14.55
CA GLU A 20 -6.65 -10.58 -13.67
C GLU A 20 -5.64 -11.71 -13.48
N VAL A 21 -5.22 -11.94 -12.25
CA VAL A 21 -4.39 -13.07 -11.82
C VAL A 21 -5.21 -13.87 -10.85
N ASP A 22 -5.23 -15.19 -11.00
CA ASP A 22 -5.96 -16.06 -10.08
C ASP A 22 -5.35 -16.01 -8.67
N GLU A 23 -6.20 -16.21 -7.67
CA GLU A 23 -5.81 -16.14 -6.26
C GLU A 23 -4.62 -17.07 -5.93
N PRO A 24 -4.58 -18.36 -6.36
CA PRO A 24 -3.40 -19.22 -6.16
C PRO A 24 -2.10 -18.63 -6.71
N THR A 25 -2.12 -18.09 -7.94
CA THR A 25 -0.94 -17.44 -8.52
C THR A 25 -0.53 -16.20 -7.73
N LEU A 26 -1.48 -15.38 -7.30
CA LEU A 26 -1.20 -14.20 -6.49
C LEU A 26 -0.56 -14.58 -5.13
N GLN A 27 -1.08 -15.62 -4.47
CA GLN A 27 -0.52 -16.14 -3.23
C GLN A 27 0.89 -16.71 -3.42
N LEU A 28 1.13 -17.39 -4.55
CA LEU A 28 2.47 -17.84 -4.94
C LEU A 28 3.43 -16.65 -5.05
N ILE A 29 3.04 -15.58 -5.77
CA ILE A 29 3.86 -14.38 -5.92
C ILE A 29 4.19 -13.76 -4.56
N TYR A 30 3.20 -13.63 -3.66
CA TYR A 30 3.43 -13.10 -2.32
C TYR A 30 4.40 -13.95 -1.51
N LYS A 31 4.22 -15.27 -1.54
CA LYS A 31 5.10 -16.20 -0.84
C LYS A 31 6.52 -16.13 -1.40
N SER A 32 6.67 -16.17 -2.72
CA SER A 32 7.97 -16.08 -3.38
C SER A 32 8.69 -14.76 -3.11
N ILE A 33 7.98 -13.63 -3.02
CA ILE A 33 8.58 -12.36 -2.58
C ILE A 33 9.08 -12.48 -1.15
N LYS A 34 8.28 -13.02 -0.25
CA LYS A 34 8.66 -13.21 1.17
C LYS A 34 9.89 -14.13 1.30
N ASP A 35 9.96 -15.19 0.52
CA ASP A 35 11.01 -16.20 0.62
C ASP A 35 12.36 -15.71 0.08
N VAL A 36 12.38 -14.66 -0.76
CA VAL A 36 13.61 -14.12 -1.37
C VAL A 36 13.87 -12.64 -1.01
N ALA A 37 13.09 -12.09 -0.09
CA ALA A 37 13.28 -10.74 0.41
C ALA A 37 14.50 -10.66 1.34
N ASP A 38 15.16 -9.51 1.33
CA ASP A 38 16.15 -9.13 2.33
C ASP A 38 15.50 -8.75 3.67
N ASP A 39 16.34 -8.31 4.63
CA ASP A 39 15.91 -7.90 5.97
C ASP A 39 14.97 -6.68 5.95
N ASP A 40 15.06 -5.83 4.92
CA ASP A 40 14.20 -4.67 4.70
C ASP A 40 12.91 -5.02 3.92
N GLY A 41 12.71 -6.32 3.63
CA GLY A 41 11.53 -6.84 2.96
C GLY A 41 11.53 -6.66 1.44
N TRP A 42 12.66 -6.27 0.85
CA TRP A 42 12.81 -6.09 -0.59
C TRP A 42 13.35 -7.35 -1.27
N ALA A 43 12.63 -7.82 -2.29
CA ALA A 43 13.07 -8.92 -3.14
C ALA A 43 13.72 -8.37 -4.41
N ASN A 44 14.93 -8.83 -4.75
CA ASN A 44 15.50 -8.58 -6.08
C ASN A 44 14.62 -9.26 -7.16
N LEU A 45 14.20 -8.50 -8.17
CA LEU A 45 13.22 -8.96 -9.16
C LEU A 45 13.74 -10.12 -10.02
N SER A 46 15.05 -10.16 -10.30
CA SER A 46 15.65 -11.27 -11.05
C SER A 46 15.67 -12.55 -10.21
N THR A 47 16.02 -12.42 -8.93
CA THR A 47 15.97 -13.53 -7.97
C THR A 47 14.54 -14.06 -7.82
N LEU A 48 13.55 -13.17 -7.70
CA LEU A 48 12.14 -13.54 -7.66
C LEU A 48 11.71 -14.31 -8.92
N GLY A 49 12.10 -13.84 -10.11
CA GLY A 49 11.79 -14.52 -11.37
C GLY A 49 12.35 -15.94 -11.43
N ASN A 50 13.61 -16.12 -11.04
CA ASN A 50 14.24 -17.44 -10.98
C ASN A 50 13.55 -18.35 -9.96
N HIS A 51 13.21 -17.82 -8.79
CA HIS A 51 12.53 -18.57 -7.74
C HIS A 51 11.12 -19.03 -8.16
N LEU A 52 10.36 -18.15 -8.83
CA LEU A 52 9.06 -18.50 -9.41
C LEU A 52 9.18 -19.61 -10.46
N ALA A 53 10.18 -19.55 -11.34
CA ALA A 53 10.43 -20.60 -12.33
C ALA A 53 10.78 -21.96 -11.70
N THR A 54 11.43 -21.96 -10.53
CA THR A 54 11.71 -23.20 -9.77
C THR A 54 10.45 -23.78 -9.13
N ILE A 55 9.59 -22.95 -8.52
CA ILE A 55 8.38 -23.42 -7.82
C ILE A 55 7.25 -23.78 -8.80
N LYS A 56 7.09 -22.97 -9.84
CA LYS A 56 6.03 -23.10 -10.83
C LYS A 56 6.63 -22.94 -12.23
N PRO A 57 7.21 -24.00 -12.82
CA PRO A 57 7.87 -23.94 -14.13
C PRO A 57 6.96 -23.51 -15.29
N ASP A 58 5.65 -23.69 -15.16
CA ASP A 58 4.62 -23.27 -16.12
C ASP A 58 4.14 -21.83 -15.91
N PHE A 59 4.69 -21.09 -14.93
CA PHE A 59 4.38 -19.68 -14.74
C PHE A 59 4.93 -18.85 -15.91
N ASP A 60 4.04 -18.24 -16.69
CA ASP A 60 4.40 -17.32 -17.76
C ASP A 60 3.59 -16.01 -17.65
N THR A 61 4.28 -14.89 -17.50
CA THR A 61 3.65 -13.56 -17.42
C THR A 61 2.81 -13.20 -18.65
N ARG A 62 3.04 -13.86 -19.79
CA ARG A 62 2.29 -13.66 -21.03
C ARG A 62 0.85 -14.18 -20.95
N THR A 63 0.57 -15.19 -20.13
CA THR A 63 -0.80 -15.64 -19.88
C THR A 63 -1.64 -14.50 -19.26
N TYR A 64 -0.97 -13.59 -18.54
CA TYR A 64 -1.52 -12.37 -17.95
C TYR A 64 -1.31 -11.12 -18.82
N ARG A 65 -1.05 -11.27 -20.13
CA ARG A 65 -0.87 -10.18 -21.11
C ARG A 65 0.27 -9.21 -20.77
N ARG A 66 1.33 -9.72 -20.15
CA ARG A 66 2.52 -8.94 -19.76
C ARG A 66 3.78 -9.63 -20.27
N ALA A 67 4.64 -8.86 -20.93
CA ALA A 67 5.88 -9.40 -21.51
C ALA A 67 6.96 -9.69 -20.46
N LYS A 68 6.86 -9.08 -19.27
CA LYS A 68 7.86 -9.15 -18.20
C LYS A 68 7.17 -9.21 -16.84
N LEU A 69 7.81 -9.85 -15.87
CA LEU A 69 7.35 -9.92 -14.48
C LEU A 69 7.16 -8.52 -13.86
N SER A 70 8.09 -7.59 -14.09
CA SER A 70 7.91 -6.20 -13.63
C SER A 70 6.61 -5.57 -14.15
N GLY A 71 6.27 -5.79 -15.42
CA GLY A 71 5.03 -5.24 -16.00
C GLY A 71 3.77 -5.89 -15.40
N LEU A 72 3.84 -7.17 -15.03
CA LEU A 72 2.76 -7.84 -14.29
C LEU A 72 2.59 -7.25 -12.90
N LEU A 73 3.67 -7.16 -12.12
CA LEU A 73 3.62 -6.64 -10.76
C LEU A 73 3.17 -5.18 -10.71
N GLN A 74 3.56 -4.35 -11.68
CA GLN A 74 3.09 -2.97 -11.80
C GLN A 74 1.59 -2.88 -12.10
N ALA A 75 1.09 -3.73 -13.01
CA ALA A 75 -0.32 -3.70 -13.41
C ALA A 75 -1.27 -4.20 -12.32
N LEU A 76 -0.77 -4.98 -11.35
CA LEU A 76 -1.55 -5.43 -10.20
C LEU A 76 -1.78 -4.30 -9.16
N ASP A 77 -0.97 -3.25 -9.12
CA ASP A 77 -0.99 -2.18 -8.09
C ASP A 77 -0.98 -2.67 -6.62
N LEU A 78 -0.55 -3.91 -6.41
CA LEU A 78 -0.41 -4.53 -5.09
C LEU A 78 1.03 -4.49 -4.55
N PHE A 79 1.96 -4.01 -5.38
CA PHE A 79 3.38 -4.10 -5.13
C PHE A 79 4.04 -2.72 -5.27
N GLU A 80 5.04 -2.49 -4.45
CA GLU A 80 5.97 -1.38 -4.60
C GLU A 80 7.19 -1.88 -5.37
N ILE A 81 7.64 -1.10 -6.35
CA ILE A 81 8.83 -1.41 -7.15
C ILE A 81 9.77 -0.22 -7.14
N LYS A 82 11.03 -0.47 -6.80
CA LYS A 82 12.12 0.52 -6.88
C LYS A 82 13.20 0.07 -7.86
N LEU A 83 13.98 1.04 -8.33
CA LEU A 83 15.19 0.83 -9.12
C LEU A 83 16.39 1.28 -8.29
N GLU A 84 17.36 0.41 -8.09
CA GLU A 84 18.64 0.71 -7.44
C GLU A 84 19.76 0.32 -8.39
N GLY A 85 20.47 1.33 -8.91
CA GLY A 85 21.39 1.14 -10.03
C GLY A 85 20.67 0.58 -11.26
N SER A 86 21.09 -0.60 -11.72
CA SER A 86 20.46 -1.33 -12.84
C SER A 86 19.45 -2.40 -12.40
N GLN A 87 19.30 -2.61 -11.08
CA GLN A 87 18.49 -3.69 -10.53
C GLN A 87 17.12 -3.18 -10.06
N LYS A 88 16.08 -3.99 -10.28
CA LYS A 88 14.74 -3.73 -9.77
C LYS A 88 14.48 -4.55 -8.53
N PHE A 89 13.85 -3.93 -7.55
CA PHE A 89 13.41 -4.58 -6.32
C PHE A 89 11.91 -4.42 -6.16
N VAL A 90 11.28 -5.41 -5.54
CA VAL A 90 9.84 -5.43 -5.31
C VAL A 90 9.53 -5.85 -3.88
N ARG A 91 8.50 -5.24 -3.31
CA ARG A 91 7.89 -5.68 -2.06
C ARG A 91 6.38 -5.48 -2.10
N LYS A 92 5.68 -6.04 -1.12
CA LYS A 92 4.23 -5.81 -0.98
C LYS A 92 3.95 -4.34 -0.61
N LYS A 93 2.99 -3.73 -1.29
CA LYS A 93 2.49 -2.38 -0.95
C LYS A 93 1.88 -2.38 0.46
N PRO A 94 2.15 -1.39 1.32
CA PRO A 94 1.47 -1.29 2.62
C PRO A 94 -0.04 -1.22 2.44
N SER A 95 -0.79 -1.97 3.24
CA SER A 95 -2.25 -1.92 3.20
C SER A 95 -2.74 -0.58 3.76
N PHE A 96 -3.93 -0.16 3.33
CA PHE A 96 -4.60 1.02 3.91
C PHE A 96 -4.71 0.91 5.44
N ALA A 97 -5.04 -0.28 5.97
CA ALA A 97 -5.10 -0.51 7.42
C ALA A 97 -3.75 -0.27 8.13
N LYS A 98 -2.63 -0.64 7.50
CA LYS A 98 -1.30 -0.36 8.05
C LYS A 98 -1.01 1.14 8.05
N VAL A 99 -1.30 1.84 6.96
CA VAL A 99 -1.14 3.31 6.87
C VAL A 99 -2.02 4.02 7.89
N LEU A 100 -3.28 3.61 8.00
CA LEU A 100 -4.23 4.15 8.96
C LEU A 100 -3.74 3.97 10.41
N LYS A 101 -3.24 2.77 10.74
CA LYS A 101 -2.68 2.48 12.05
C LYS A 101 -1.48 3.38 12.36
N ILE A 102 -0.55 3.55 11.40
CA ILE A 102 0.60 4.45 11.58
C ILE A 102 0.14 5.87 11.90
N VAL A 103 -0.81 6.40 11.13
CA VAL A 103 -1.35 7.75 11.35
C VAL A 103 -2.01 7.86 12.72
N HIS A 104 -2.84 6.88 13.07
CA HIS A 104 -3.53 6.81 14.36
C HIS A 104 -2.56 6.78 15.55
N ASP A 105 -1.57 5.90 15.51
CA ASP A 105 -0.59 5.73 16.60
C ASP A 105 0.22 7.03 16.81
N VAL A 106 0.60 7.71 15.72
CA VAL A 106 1.30 9.00 15.84
C VAL A 106 0.36 10.11 16.35
N ILE A 107 -0.94 10.11 16.02
CA ILE A 107 -1.87 11.08 16.64
C ILE A 107 -1.94 10.86 18.15
N ILE A 108 -2.03 9.60 18.61
CA ILE A 108 -2.07 9.29 20.05
C ILE A 108 -0.84 9.83 20.77
N ASP A 109 0.34 9.65 20.17
CA ASP A 109 1.61 10.02 20.80
C ASP A 109 1.88 11.53 20.83
N TYR A 110 1.32 12.29 19.88
CA TYR A 110 1.61 13.72 19.73
C TYR A 110 0.40 14.65 19.89
N ARG A 111 -0.77 14.13 20.28
CA ARG A 111 -1.96 14.97 20.54
C ARG A 111 -1.72 15.96 21.66
N GLY A 112 -2.14 17.20 21.45
CA GLY A 112 -2.15 18.22 22.48
C GLY A 112 -3.22 17.96 23.54
N LEU A 113 -3.25 18.81 24.58
CA LEU A 113 -4.26 18.74 25.64
C LEU A 113 -5.70 18.89 25.12
N ASN A 114 -5.88 19.51 23.96
CA ASN A 114 -7.16 19.69 23.27
C ASN A 114 -7.44 18.62 22.20
N GLU A 115 -6.69 17.51 22.21
CA GLU A 115 -6.76 16.39 21.26
C GLU A 115 -6.34 16.70 19.82
N TRP A 116 -6.07 17.96 19.48
CA TRP A 116 -5.59 18.35 18.16
C TRP A 116 -4.08 18.14 18.02
N THR A 117 -3.67 17.73 16.83
CA THR A 117 -2.27 17.52 16.45
C THR A 117 -1.98 18.26 15.16
N SER A 118 -0.83 18.93 15.06
CA SER A 118 -0.39 19.54 13.79
C SER A 118 -0.08 18.47 12.74
N ILE A 119 -0.67 18.59 11.55
CA ILE A 119 -0.41 17.68 10.42
C ILE A 119 1.06 17.76 9.96
N ASN A 120 1.67 18.94 10.04
CA ASN A 120 3.08 19.10 9.69
C ASN A 120 3.99 18.29 10.64
N LEU A 121 3.75 18.42 11.95
CA LEU A 121 4.44 17.60 12.96
C LEU A 121 4.18 16.10 12.74
N LEU A 122 2.92 15.74 12.51
CA LEU A 122 2.53 14.35 12.26
C LEU A 122 3.28 13.77 11.06
N ALA A 123 3.37 14.51 9.95
CA ALA A 123 4.07 14.07 8.76
C ALA A 123 5.57 13.84 9.01
N ILE A 124 6.22 14.73 9.78
CA ILE A 124 7.64 14.59 10.18
C ILE A 124 7.84 13.31 11.00
N GLU A 125 6.99 13.09 12.01
CA GLU A 125 7.14 11.95 12.92
C GLU A 125 6.76 10.61 12.25
N ILE A 126 5.78 10.61 11.34
CA ILE A 126 5.48 9.44 10.51
C ILE A 126 6.68 9.09 9.63
N ALA A 127 7.28 10.07 8.94
CA ALA A 127 8.46 9.85 8.09
C ALA A 127 9.63 9.27 8.91
N LYS A 128 9.86 9.80 10.11
CA LYS A 128 10.94 9.36 11.00
C LYS A 128 10.74 7.93 11.48
N ARG A 129 9.52 7.57 11.87
CA ARG A 129 9.18 6.23 12.39
C ARG A 129 9.00 5.18 11.30
N ASN A 130 8.65 5.61 10.09
CA ASN A 130 8.38 4.74 8.95
C ASN A 130 9.12 5.28 7.71
N PRO A 131 10.46 5.23 7.70
CA PRO A 131 11.28 5.80 6.60
C PRO A 131 10.96 5.15 5.25
N ASP A 132 10.46 3.93 5.27
CA ASP A 132 10.00 3.17 4.11
C ASP A 132 8.65 3.60 3.53
N LEU A 133 7.86 4.40 4.26
CA LEU A 133 6.56 4.84 3.77
C LEU A 133 6.76 5.90 2.68
N ASN A 134 6.71 5.45 1.43
CA ASN A 134 6.80 6.33 0.27
C ASN A 134 5.40 6.85 -0.13
N PRO A 135 5.12 8.17 -0.10
CA PRO A 135 3.82 8.69 -0.52
C PRO A 135 3.51 8.48 -2.01
N ARG A 136 4.57 8.41 -2.84
CA ARG A 136 4.45 8.34 -4.29
C ARG A 136 3.81 7.05 -4.77
N ILE A 137 3.96 5.96 -4.03
CA ILE A 137 3.33 4.67 -4.37
C ILE A 137 1.81 4.70 -4.21
N PHE A 138 1.28 5.67 -3.48
CA PHE A 138 -0.15 5.93 -3.33
C PHE A 138 -0.65 7.09 -4.20
N GLY A 139 0.22 7.67 -5.05
CA GLY A 139 -0.12 8.82 -5.89
C GLY A 139 0.00 10.18 -5.19
N TYR A 140 0.52 10.23 -3.96
CA TYR A 140 0.65 11.47 -3.18
C TYR A 140 2.07 12.03 -3.22
N GLN A 141 2.21 13.35 -3.18
CA GLN A 141 3.51 14.02 -3.25
C GLN A 141 4.30 13.91 -1.95
N ASN A 142 3.59 13.88 -0.82
CA ASN A 142 4.14 13.90 0.54
C ASN A 142 3.16 13.25 1.54
N ILE A 143 3.61 13.03 2.78
CA ILE A 143 2.80 12.38 3.83
C ILE A 143 1.59 13.23 4.25
N GLN A 144 1.66 14.57 4.15
CA GLN A 144 0.52 15.42 4.50
C GLN A 144 -0.67 15.16 3.56
N GLU A 145 -0.41 14.95 2.28
CA GLU A 145 -1.46 14.57 1.31
C GLU A 145 -2.07 13.20 1.64
N ILE A 146 -1.27 12.22 2.07
CA ILE A 146 -1.81 10.94 2.55
C ILE A 146 -2.77 11.19 3.72
N ILE A 147 -2.33 11.91 4.75
CA ILE A 147 -3.13 12.19 5.96
C ILE A 147 -4.44 12.87 5.57
N LYS A 148 -4.37 13.90 4.73
CA LYS A 148 -5.53 14.69 4.28
C LYS A 148 -6.50 13.92 3.38
N ALA A 149 -6.02 12.86 2.72
CA ALA A 149 -6.83 12.01 1.86
C ALA A 149 -7.51 10.85 2.61
N ILE A 150 -7.15 10.59 3.87
CA ILE A 150 -7.83 9.57 4.67
C ILE A 150 -9.28 10.01 4.89
N ASP A 151 -10.20 9.07 4.69
CA ASP A 151 -11.63 9.25 4.87
C ASP A 151 -11.95 9.86 6.25
N SER A 152 -12.79 10.89 6.25
CA SER A 152 -13.18 11.65 7.44
C SER A 152 -13.91 10.81 8.50
N LYS A 153 -14.28 9.56 8.22
CA LYS A 153 -14.80 8.62 9.23
C LYS A 153 -13.74 8.10 10.21
N TYR A 154 -12.46 8.35 9.94
CA TYR A 154 -11.37 7.96 10.84
C TYR A 154 -10.89 9.13 11.71
N PHE A 155 -10.88 10.33 11.15
CA PHE A 155 -10.30 11.52 11.79
C PHE A 155 -11.08 12.78 11.43
N GLU A 156 -11.01 13.79 12.31
CA GLU A 156 -11.50 15.14 12.02
C GLU A 156 -10.32 16.05 11.66
N LEU A 157 -10.49 16.85 10.60
CA LEU A 157 -9.55 17.91 10.21
C LEU A 157 -10.15 19.26 10.57
N ASP A 158 -9.31 20.21 10.98
CA ASP A 158 -9.76 21.60 11.17
C ASP A 158 -10.06 22.28 9.81
N THR A 159 -10.65 23.47 9.86
CA THR A 159 -11.10 24.22 8.68
C THR A 159 -9.99 24.41 7.64
N ASP A 160 -8.78 24.74 8.11
CA ASP A 160 -7.62 25.00 7.27
C ASP A 160 -6.85 23.73 6.87
N LYS A 161 -7.28 22.56 7.36
CA LYS A 161 -6.60 21.27 7.19
C LYS A 161 -5.12 21.36 7.58
N THR A 162 -4.86 21.97 8.72
CA THR A 162 -3.53 22.08 9.35
C THR A 162 -3.43 21.23 10.60
N GLN A 163 -4.58 20.88 11.20
CA GLN A 163 -4.68 20.06 12.39
C GLN A 163 -5.59 18.87 12.17
N ILE A 164 -5.33 17.81 12.93
CA ILE A 164 -6.05 16.54 12.90
C ILE A 164 -6.29 16.05 14.33
N LYS A 165 -7.45 15.42 14.57
CA LYS A 165 -7.74 14.69 15.80
C LYS A 165 -8.47 13.38 15.50
N LEU A 166 -8.39 12.42 16.42
CA LEU A 166 -9.19 11.20 16.33
C LEU A 166 -10.67 11.55 16.47
N LEU A 167 -11.54 10.84 15.75
CA LEU A 167 -12.97 10.91 16.06
C LEU A 167 -13.21 10.20 17.39
N SER A 168 -13.88 10.88 18.32
CA SER A 168 -14.44 10.21 19.49
C SER A 168 -15.40 9.14 18.99
N ILE A 169 -15.11 7.88 19.29
CA ILE A 169 -16.09 6.81 19.15
C ILE A 169 -17.24 7.23 20.07
N LYS A 170 -18.37 7.62 19.49
CA LYS A 170 -19.61 7.75 20.27
C LYS A 170 -19.91 6.33 20.77
N GLU A 171 -19.61 6.06 22.03
CA GLU A 171 -20.18 4.90 22.72
C GLU A 171 -21.69 4.97 22.48
N LYS A 172 -22.21 3.90 21.89
CA LYS A 172 -23.62 3.75 21.57
C LYS A 172 -24.28 2.96 22.67
#